data_AF-A0A378FVP6-F1
#
_entry.id   AF-A0A378FVP6-F1
#
_cell.length_a   1.000
_cell.length_b   1.000
_cell.length_c   1.000
_cell.angle_alpha   90.00
_cell.angle_beta   90.00
_cell.angle_gamma   90.00
#
_symmetry.space_group_name_H-M   'P 1'
#
loop_
_entity.id
_entity.type
_entity.pdbx_description
1 polymer ?
#
loop_
_entity_poly.entity_id
_entity_poly.type
_entity_poly.pdbx_seq_one_letter_code
_entity_poly.pdbx_strand_id
1 'polypeptide(L)'
;MKMTEKDNPNFVERFTVRMPDGMRDAIADRAKRNGRSMNSEIVQILQDALETERLMAESDVVDFDSTQAALDSKSTPEEKTAFLAELEKRDPFTAAILREGEEHNRRLAAILGRRMGYSNE
;
A
#
# COMPACT_ATOMS: atom_id res chain seq x y z
N MET A 1 -32.62 -33.59 7.03
CA MET A 1 -31.84 -32.53 6.35
C MET A 1 -30.52 -33.17 5.93
N LYS A 2 -30.23 -33.32 4.63
CA LYS A 2 -28.96 -33.93 4.18
C LYS A 2 -27.84 -32.92 4.44
N MET A 3 -26.86 -33.27 5.26
CA MET A 3 -25.62 -32.51 5.37
C MET A 3 -24.95 -32.50 3.99
N THR A 4 -24.59 -31.32 3.51
CA THR A 4 -23.86 -31.20 2.25
C THR A 4 -22.39 -31.52 2.50
N GLU A 5 -21.66 -32.04 1.50
CA GLU A 5 -20.23 -32.34 1.67
C GLU A 5 -19.40 -31.11 2.06
N LYS A 6 -19.92 -29.90 1.80
CA LYS A 6 -19.35 -28.61 2.21
C LYS A 6 -19.43 -28.35 3.72
N ASP A 7 -20.31 -29.05 4.45
CA ASP A 7 -20.49 -28.91 5.90
C ASP A 7 -19.52 -29.80 6.70
N ASN A 8 -18.66 -30.58 6.03
CA ASN A 8 -17.66 -31.43 6.66
C ASN A 8 -16.40 -30.61 7.01
N PRO A 9 -15.90 -30.62 8.26
CA PRO A 9 -14.67 -29.92 8.65
C PRO A 9 -13.41 -30.40 7.91
N ASN A 10 -13.45 -31.60 7.30
CA ASN A 10 -12.37 -32.12 6.46
C ASN A 10 -12.60 -31.89 4.95
N PHE A 11 -13.57 -31.04 4.58
CA PHE A 11 -13.82 -30.72 3.18
C PHE A 11 -12.62 -29.97 2.59
N VAL A 12 -12.06 -30.54 1.53
CA VAL A 12 -10.99 -29.91 0.74
C VAL A 12 -11.54 -29.73 -0.66
N GLU A 13 -11.66 -28.47 -1.09
CA GLU A 13 -12.04 -28.14 -2.47
C GLU A 13 -10.92 -28.59 -3.42
N ARG A 14 -11.29 -29.35 -4.45
CA ARG A 14 -10.36 -29.90 -5.45
C ARG A 14 -10.73 -29.37 -6.82
N PHE A 15 -9.77 -28.75 -7.49
CA PHE A 15 -9.94 -28.28 -8.86
C PHE A 15 -8.72 -28.67 -9.71
N THR A 16 -8.94 -28.80 -11.01
CA THR A 16 -7.87 -29.13 -11.96
C THR A 16 -7.33 -27.84 -12.56
N VAL A 17 -6.02 -27.63 -12.42
CA VAL A 17 -5.33 -26.46 -13.00
C VAL A 17 -4.68 -26.85 -14.32
N ARG A 18 -4.98 -26.10 -15.39
CA ARG A 18 -4.26 -26.22 -16.66
C ARG A 18 -3.07 -25.28 -16.62
N MET A 19 -1.88 -25.84 -16.79
CA MET A 19 -0.62 -25.10 -16.76
C MET A 19 0.04 -25.15 -18.15
N PRO A 20 0.69 -24.06 -18.59
CA PRO A 20 1.57 -24.08 -19.75
C PRO A 20 2.77 -25.02 -19.52
N ASP A 21 3.41 -25.41 -20.62
CA ASP A 21 4.55 -26.33 -20.58
C ASP A 21 5.68 -25.79 -19.70
N GLY A 22 6.36 -26.68 -18.97
CA GLY A 22 7.43 -26.36 -18.01
C GLY A 22 7.01 -25.68 -16.71
N MET A 23 5.79 -25.12 -16.59
CA MET A 23 5.36 -24.43 -15.36
C MET A 23 5.21 -25.40 -14.17
N ARG A 24 4.75 -26.62 -14.42
CA ARG A 24 4.63 -27.65 -13.37
C ARG A 24 5.99 -27.98 -12.75
N ASP A 25 7.02 -28.11 -13.56
CA ASP A 25 8.38 -28.45 -13.12
C ASP A 25 9.00 -27.28 -12.35
N ALA A 26 8.80 -26.04 -12.83
CA ALA A 26 9.24 -24.84 -12.12
C ALA A 26 8.63 -24.73 -10.70
N ILE A 27 7.33 -25.05 -10.56
CA ILE A 27 6.67 -25.09 -9.25
C ILE A 27 7.21 -26.24 -8.40
N ALA A 28 7.45 -27.42 -8.99
CA ALA A 28 8.02 -28.57 -8.29
C ALA A 28 9.39 -28.25 -7.67
N ASP A 29 10.26 -27.59 -8.43
CA ASP A 29 11.61 -27.24 -7.99
C ASP A 29 11.58 -26.12 -6.94
N ARG A 30 10.68 -25.14 -7.07
CA ARG A 30 10.44 -24.15 -6.03
C ARG A 30 9.93 -24.79 -4.73
N ALA A 31 8.97 -25.71 -4.82
CA ALA A 31 8.43 -26.42 -3.66
C ALA A 31 9.52 -27.24 -2.94
N LYS A 32 10.38 -27.96 -3.69
CA LYS A 32 11.53 -28.69 -3.11
C LYS A 32 12.50 -27.76 -2.39
N ARG A 33 12.86 -26.62 -3.00
CA ARG A 33 13.74 -25.61 -2.37
C ARG A 33 13.15 -25.06 -1.07
N ASN A 34 11.83 -24.93 -1.01
CA ASN A 34 11.11 -24.41 0.16
C ASN A 34 10.74 -25.51 1.18
N GLY A 35 11.10 -26.78 0.94
CA GLY A 35 10.74 -27.89 1.83
C GLY A 35 9.23 -28.16 1.92
N ARG A 36 8.46 -27.83 0.86
CA ARG A 36 7.00 -27.92 0.82
C ARG A 36 6.52 -28.95 -0.20
N SER A 37 5.30 -29.46 0.00
CA SER A 37 4.60 -30.18 -1.05
C SER A 37 4.25 -29.23 -2.20
N MET A 38 4.17 -29.74 -3.43
CA MET A 38 3.75 -28.95 -4.58
C MET A 38 2.39 -28.27 -4.34
N ASN A 39 1.44 -28.99 -3.71
CA ASN A 39 0.12 -28.44 -3.39
C ASN A 39 0.22 -27.30 -2.38
N SER A 40 1.02 -27.46 -1.32
CA SER A 40 1.24 -26.43 -0.31
C SER A 40 1.90 -25.19 -0.92
N GLU A 41 2.83 -25.36 -1.86
CA GLU A 41 3.47 -24.23 -2.55
C GLU A 41 2.48 -23.50 -3.47
N ILE A 42 1.62 -24.22 -4.21
CA ILE A 42 0.58 -23.60 -5.03
C ILE A 42 -0.39 -22.79 -4.15
N VAL A 43 -0.83 -23.36 -3.03
CA VAL A 43 -1.71 -22.67 -2.09
C VAL A 43 -1.05 -21.41 -1.53
N GLN A 44 0.24 -21.48 -1.15
CA GLN A 44 0.96 -20.30 -0.67
C GLN A 44 1.04 -19.22 -1.75
N ILE A 45 1.40 -19.57 -2.99
CA ILE A 45 1.51 -18.59 -4.09
C ILE A 45 0.16 -17.89 -4.31
N LEU A 46 -0.94 -18.64 -4.27
CA LEU A 46 -2.28 -18.07 -4.41
C LEU A 46 -2.65 -17.18 -3.22
N GLN A 47 -2.31 -17.58 -1.99
CA GLN A 47 -2.52 -16.76 -0.79
C GLN A 47 -1.72 -15.46 -0.85
N ASP A 48 -0.44 -15.53 -1.21
CA ASP A 48 0.44 -14.37 -1.34
C ASP A 48 -0.11 -13.40 -2.40
N ALA A 49 -0.59 -13.90 -3.53
CA ALA A 49 -1.17 -13.08 -4.58
C ALA A 49 -2.45 -12.38 -4.11
N LEU A 50 -3.36 -13.11 -3.47
CA LEU A 50 -4.62 -12.56 -2.93
C LEU A 50 -4.37 -11.57 -1.78
N GLU A 51 -3.42 -11.87 -0.90
CA GLU A 51 -3.05 -10.97 0.18
C GLU A 51 -2.34 -9.73 -0.35
N THR A 52 -1.49 -9.85 -1.37
CA THR A 52 -0.87 -8.69 -2.01
C THR A 52 -1.94 -7.81 -2.65
N GLU A 53 -2.91 -8.37 -3.39
CA GLU A 53 -4.02 -7.61 -3.94
C GLU A 53 -4.87 -6.97 -2.84
N ARG A 54 -5.16 -7.71 -1.75
CA ARG A 54 -5.90 -7.17 -0.60
C ARG A 54 -5.12 -6.03 0.04
N LEU A 55 -3.83 -6.21 0.31
CA LEU A 55 -2.98 -5.20 0.90
C LEU A 55 -2.85 -3.98 -0.01
N MET A 56 -2.78 -4.16 -1.33
CA MET A 56 -2.77 -3.04 -2.29
C MET A 56 -4.13 -2.31 -2.35
N ALA A 57 -5.23 -3.01 -2.14
CA ALA A 57 -6.58 -2.43 -2.11
C ALA A 57 -6.96 -1.82 -0.74
N GLU A 58 -6.48 -2.40 0.36
CA GLU A 58 -6.66 -1.94 1.74
C GLU A 58 -5.63 -0.87 2.11
N SER A 59 -4.47 -0.88 1.47
CA SER A 59 -3.61 0.28 1.44
C SER A 59 -4.36 1.35 0.67
N ASP A 60 -5.11 2.15 1.43
CA ASP A 60 -5.29 3.58 1.19
C ASP A 60 -3.90 4.23 1.08
N VAL A 61 -3.02 3.77 0.16
CA VAL A 61 -1.89 4.57 -0.28
C VAL A 61 -2.57 5.70 -1.00
N VAL A 62 -2.84 6.76 -0.24
CA VAL A 62 -3.34 8.00 -0.79
C VAL A 62 -2.28 8.37 -1.80
N ASP A 63 -2.65 8.41 -3.08
CA ASP A 63 -1.71 8.71 -4.15
C ASP A 63 -0.99 10.00 -3.75
N PHE A 64 0.31 9.87 -3.46
CA PHE A 64 1.09 10.91 -2.81
C PHE A 64 1.02 12.20 -3.62
N ASP A 65 1.10 12.07 -4.95
CA ASP A 65 1.03 13.19 -5.88
C ASP A 65 -0.35 13.88 -5.82
N SER A 66 -1.44 13.10 -5.79
CA SER A 66 -2.79 13.65 -5.63
C SER A 66 -2.98 14.37 -4.29
N THR A 67 -2.37 13.85 -3.22
CA THR A 67 -2.50 14.39 -1.86
C THR A 67 -1.69 15.67 -1.69
N GLN A 68 -0.49 15.70 -2.28
CA GLN A 68 0.34 16.90 -2.36
C GLN A 68 -0.37 18.00 -3.18
N ALA A 69 -0.95 17.66 -4.34
CA ALA A 69 -1.70 18.63 -5.14
C ALA A 69 -2.93 19.18 -4.38
N ALA A 70 -3.63 18.32 -3.63
CA ALA A 70 -4.74 18.74 -2.78
C ALA A 70 -4.29 19.67 -1.64
N LEU A 71 -3.12 19.42 -1.05
CA LEU A 71 -2.51 20.29 -0.04
C LEU A 71 -2.10 21.65 -0.64
N ASP A 72 -1.47 21.64 -1.80
CA ASP A 72 -1.02 22.86 -2.49
C ASP A 72 -2.19 23.73 -2.96
N SER A 73 -3.34 23.12 -3.22
CA SER A 73 -4.58 23.85 -3.54
C SER A 73 -5.14 24.66 -2.36
N LYS A 74 -4.72 24.37 -1.12
CA LYS A 74 -5.16 25.11 0.07
C LYS A 74 -4.47 26.46 0.12
N SER A 75 -5.29 27.51 0.19
CA SER A 75 -4.83 28.88 0.00
C SER A 75 -4.28 29.49 1.28
N THR A 76 -4.70 28.99 2.45
CA THR A 76 -4.27 29.50 3.75
C THR A 76 -3.44 28.47 4.53
N PRO A 77 -2.51 28.93 5.39
CA PRO A 77 -1.79 28.05 6.31
C PRO A 77 -2.73 27.24 7.22
N GLU A 78 -3.84 27.85 7.65
CA GLU A 78 -4.83 27.22 8.52
C GLU A 78 -5.52 26.05 7.80
N GLU A 79 -5.92 26.23 6.53
CA GLU A 79 -6.51 25.16 5.72
C GLU A 79 -5.54 24.00 5.49
N LYS A 80 -4.26 24.31 5.23
CA LYS A 80 -3.20 23.30 5.11
C LYS A 80 -3.02 22.50 6.39
N THR A 81 -2.97 23.18 7.54
CA THR A 81 -2.82 22.51 8.84
C THR A 81 -4.02 21.62 9.17
N ALA A 82 -5.24 22.08 8.89
CA ALA A 82 -6.46 21.29 9.09
C ALA A 82 -6.50 20.06 8.17
N PHE A 83 -6.09 20.22 6.91
CA PHE A 83 -5.99 19.11 5.96
C PHE A 83 -4.97 18.06 6.40
N LEU A 84 -3.78 18.48 6.83
CA LEU A 84 -2.75 17.57 7.33
C LEU A 84 -3.19 16.84 8.60
N ALA A 85 -3.90 17.51 9.52
CA ALA A 85 -4.42 16.91 10.74
C ALA A 85 -5.52 15.86 10.46
N GLU A 86 -6.33 16.07 9.42
CA GLU A 86 -7.32 15.08 9.00
C GLU A 86 -6.67 13.91 8.27
N LEU A 87 -5.70 14.19 7.40
CA LEU A 87 -4.92 13.17 6.72
C LEU A 87 -4.15 12.28 7.71
N GLU A 88 -3.58 12.84 8.77
CA GLU A 88 -2.83 12.10 9.80
C GLU A 88 -3.67 11.04 10.52
N LYS A 89 -5.01 11.21 10.60
CA LYS A 89 -5.90 10.19 11.16
C LYS A 89 -6.08 8.98 10.25
N ARG A 90 -5.98 9.18 8.93
CA ARG A 90 -6.18 8.14 7.90
C ARG A 90 -4.85 7.52 7.46
N ASP A 91 -3.88 8.38 7.16
CA ASP A 91 -2.53 8.03 6.71
C ASP A 91 -1.48 8.89 7.43
N PRO A 92 -0.99 8.42 8.60
CA PRO A 92 0.07 9.09 9.35
C PRO A 92 1.38 9.25 8.58
N PHE A 93 1.69 8.31 7.67
CA PHE A 93 2.95 8.34 6.92
C PHE A 93 2.94 9.46 5.87
N THR A 94 1.90 9.50 5.03
CA THR A 94 1.75 10.55 4.02
C THR A 94 1.64 11.93 4.66
N ALA A 95 0.90 12.07 5.77
CA ALA A 95 0.81 13.33 6.50
C ALA A 95 2.18 13.82 7.02
N ALA A 96 3.03 12.92 7.53
CA ALA A 96 4.37 13.28 8.01
C ALA A 96 5.28 13.78 6.89
N ILE A 97 5.27 13.11 5.72
CA ILE A 97 6.08 13.53 4.56
C ILE A 97 5.66 14.91 4.06
N LEU A 98 4.35 15.14 3.90
CA LEU A 98 3.82 16.41 3.43
C LEU A 98 4.11 17.57 4.41
N ARG A 99 4.04 17.29 5.72
CA ARG A 99 4.36 18.27 6.77
C ARG A 99 5.82 18.71 6.72
N GLU A 100 6.76 17.78 6.57
CA GLU A 100 8.18 18.12 6.41
C GLU A 100 8.43 18.93 5.13
N GLY A 101 7.73 18.61 4.03
CA GLY A 101 7.77 19.36 2.79
C GLY A 101 7.34 20.84 2.95
N GLU A 102 6.22 21.09 3.62
CA GLU A 102 5.75 22.45 3.92
C GLU A 102 6.75 23.23 4.81
N GLU A 103 7.31 22.58 5.83
CA GLU A 103 8.34 23.21 6.67
C GLU A 103 9.61 23.55 5.87
N HIS A 104 10.05 22.63 5.01
CA HIS A 104 11.19 22.86 4.13
C HIS A 104 10.95 24.07 3.20
N ASN A 105 9.79 24.11 2.54
CA ASN A 105 9.39 25.23 1.69
C ASN A 105 9.35 26.55 2.46
N ARG A 106 8.82 26.55 3.68
CA ARG A 106 8.79 27.73 4.55
C ARG A 106 10.20 28.21 4.92
N ARG A 107 11.12 27.28 5.22
CA ARG A 107 12.54 27.60 5.49
C ARG A 107 13.21 28.22 4.25
N LEU A 108 12.97 27.67 3.06
CA LEU A 108 13.49 28.22 1.81
C LEU A 108 12.95 29.62 1.53
N ALA A 109 11.64 29.83 1.71
CA ALA A 109 11.00 31.14 1.54
C ALA A 109 11.61 32.20 2.48
N ALA A 110 11.88 31.84 3.74
CA ALA A 110 12.51 32.74 4.70
C ALA A 110 13.96 33.11 4.31
N ILE A 111 14.73 32.14 3.79
CA ILE A 111 16.09 32.39 3.29
C ILE A 111 16.05 33.32 2.07
N LEU A 112 15.13 33.08 1.13
CA LEU A 112 14.94 33.91 -0.06
C LEU A 112 14.49 35.33 0.32
N GLY A 113 13.54 35.47 1.25
CA GLY A 113 13.07 36.76 1.76
C GLY A 113 14.19 37.61 2.36
N ARG A 114 15.08 36.98 3.17
CA ARG A 114 16.30 37.63 3.68
C ARG A 114 17.24 38.07 2.56
N ARG A 115 17.44 37.23 1.53
CA ARG A 115 18.31 37.57 0.39
C ARG A 115 17.75 38.71 -0.47
N MET A 116 16.43 38.77 -0.62
CA MET A 116 15.74 39.76 -1.45
C MET A 116 15.43 41.08 -0.72
N GLY A 117 15.77 41.19 0.58
CA GLY A 117 15.56 42.40 1.37
C GLY A 117 14.11 42.64 1.81
N TYR A 118 13.24 41.63 1.74
CA TYR A 118 11.84 41.72 2.16
C TYR A 118 11.62 41.43 3.65
N SER A 119 12.67 41.08 4.39
CA SER A 119 12.62 40.80 5.82
C SER A 119 13.41 41.87 6.58
N ASN A 120 12.74 42.96 6.95
CA ASN A 120 13.19 43.78 8.08
C ASN A 120 12.74 43.08 9.37
N GLU A 121 13.57 43.20 10.41
CA GLU A 121 13.41 42.74 11.80
C GLU A 121 11.98 42.49 12.29
#